data_AF-A2GAU3-F1
#
_entry.id   AF-A2GAU3-F1
#
_cell.length_a   1.000
_cell.length_b   1.000
_cell.length_c   1.000
_cell.angle_alpha   90.00
_cell.angle_beta   90.00
_cell.angle_gamma   90.00
#
_symmetry.space_group_name_H-M   'P 1'
#
loop_
_entity.id
_entity.type
_entity.pdbx_description
1 polymer ?
#
loop_
_entity_poly.entity_id
_entity_poly.type
_entity_poly.pdbx_seq_one_letter_code
_entity_poly.pdbx_strand_id
1 'polypeptide(L)'
;MVYVTLFKDVFVSKGQISDEKRSFKTIYQDHGGHTMMQTTGELFELVYYIQYFNMYGHNIHDFLCAMMLVPQDLVSRGFMVNSPPMYREITQEILNFLGYKVTFVDLSQQIYVHSLWLINSLEYAHGYTAGGLDRLRKLIKTKVNFNKIKPTRFVINDRPKGSGRNFDDVNKLYEAISSGTKIDEGCKWEIADSQFSSSVETIVKFWQSLKVLVAPCGSGIYNSIFMHEKCGMCLMFTTQVDEPNLQLCANLRFFLIGVIHPKTPHKGPDVYPVDVPAMVKYTQRVVDAVNARHWTTMEDVVVHFHEPSYLNSPPHEF
;
A
#
# COMPACT_ATOMS: atom_id res chain seq x y z
N MET A 1 -12.05 8.70 -8.16
CA MET A 1 -11.60 9.06 -9.54
C MET A 1 -10.25 9.77 -9.45
N VAL A 2 -9.31 9.49 -10.36
CA VAL A 2 -7.99 10.15 -10.40
C VAL A 2 -7.88 11.05 -11.62
N TYR A 3 -7.33 12.24 -11.42
CA TYR A 3 -7.16 13.28 -12.42
C TYR A 3 -5.68 13.58 -12.60
N VAL A 4 -5.30 13.88 -13.84
CA VAL A 4 -3.97 14.37 -14.18
C VAL A 4 -4.16 15.74 -14.81
N THR A 5 -3.70 16.77 -14.13
CA THR A 5 -3.91 18.18 -14.52
C THR A 5 -2.57 18.83 -14.80
N LEU A 6 -2.47 19.57 -15.90
CA LEU A 6 -1.29 20.36 -16.24
C LEU A 6 -1.54 21.83 -15.90
N PHE A 7 -0.73 22.40 -15.02
CA PHE A 7 -0.65 23.83 -14.78
C PHE A 7 0.58 24.41 -15.46
N LYS A 8 0.47 25.67 -15.90
CA LYS A 8 1.56 26.41 -16.53
C LYS A 8 1.99 27.57 -15.66
N ASP A 9 3.30 27.76 -15.55
CA ASP A 9 3.92 28.93 -14.93
C ASP A 9 3.43 29.18 -13.49
N VAL A 10 3.71 28.21 -12.61
CA VAL A 10 3.25 28.20 -11.21
C VAL A 10 4.39 28.22 -10.21
N PHE A 11 4.18 28.93 -9.10
CA PHE A 11 5.01 28.84 -7.90
C PHE A 11 4.53 27.67 -7.04
N VAL A 12 5.42 26.73 -6.76
CA VAL A 12 5.16 25.56 -5.93
C VAL A 12 5.89 25.73 -4.60
N SER A 13 5.17 25.58 -3.49
CA SER A 13 5.78 25.68 -2.16
C SER A 13 5.08 24.82 -1.11
N LYS A 14 5.80 24.47 -0.04
CA LYS A 14 5.21 23.79 1.13
C LYS A 14 4.20 24.60 1.92
N GLY A 15 4.22 25.92 1.79
CA GLY A 15 3.40 26.79 2.61
C GLY A 15 2.91 27.98 1.80
N GLN A 16 3.21 29.17 2.30
CA GLN A 16 2.77 30.43 1.71
C GLN A 16 3.52 30.81 0.45
N ILE A 17 2.89 31.62 -0.41
CA ILE A 17 3.35 31.89 -1.77
C ILE A 17 3.28 33.40 -2.05
N SER A 18 4.18 33.90 -2.90
CA SER A 18 4.32 35.31 -3.27
C SER A 18 3.24 35.86 -4.21
N ASP A 19 2.47 34.99 -4.90
CA ASP A 19 1.40 35.36 -5.83
C ASP A 19 0.25 34.33 -5.76
N GLU A 20 -0.88 34.72 -5.18
CA GLU A 20 -2.04 33.84 -4.98
C GLU A 20 -2.64 33.29 -6.29
N LYS A 21 -2.49 34.00 -7.42
CA LYS A 21 -3.13 33.60 -8.70
C LYS A 21 -2.34 32.55 -9.47
N ARG A 22 -1.05 32.38 -9.16
CA ARG A 22 -0.13 31.43 -9.81
C ARG A 22 0.50 30.50 -8.79
N SER A 23 -0.25 30.18 -7.74
CA SER A 23 0.26 29.43 -6.60
C SER A 23 -0.29 28.01 -6.54
N PHE A 24 0.59 27.07 -6.19
CA PHE A 24 0.21 25.71 -5.81
C PHE A 24 0.77 25.38 -4.41
N LYS A 25 -0.10 25.37 -3.41
CA LYS A 25 0.23 25.07 -2.00
C LYS A 25 0.16 23.56 -1.75
N THR A 26 1.16 23.01 -1.08
CA THR A 26 1.18 21.56 -0.77
C THR A 26 0.62 21.19 0.61
N ILE A 27 0.36 22.17 1.50
CA ILE A 27 -0.25 21.98 2.83
C ILE A 27 -1.58 22.73 2.91
N TYR A 28 -2.62 22.06 3.42
CA TYR A 28 -4.00 22.57 3.51
C TYR A 28 -4.26 23.55 4.67
N GLN A 29 -3.36 23.66 5.65
CA GLN A 29 -3.55 24.53 6.82
C GLN A 29 -2.87 25.89 6.59
N ASP A 30 -3.69 26.93 6.41
CA ASP A 30 -3.24 28.32 6.38
C ASP A 30 -3.25 28.87 7.82
N HIS A 31 -2.07 29.11 8.39
CA HIS A 31 -1.93 29.62 9.76
C HIS A 31 -1.92 31.15 9.85
N GLY A 32 -2.33 31.87 8.79
CA GLY A 32 -2.67 33.31 8.84
C GLY A 32 -1.50 34.28 9.03
N GLY A 33 -0.29 33.82 9.32
CA GLY A 33 0.92 34.65 9.29
C GLY A 33 1.53 34.64 7.89
N HIS A 34 1.52 35.78 7.18
CA HIS A 34 1.96 35.91 5.78
C HIS A 34 3.43 36.31 5.64
N THR A 35 4.34 35.34 5.50
CA THR A 35 5.75 35.60 5.16
C THR A 35 6.00 35.22 3.70
N MET A 36 6.37 36.20 2.85
CA MET A 36 6.76 35.91 1.47
C MET A 36 7.96 34.97 1.46
N MET A 37 7.78 33.78 0.87
CA MET A 37 8.90 32.86 0.67
C MET A 37 9.75 33.33 -0.51
N GLN A 38 11.08 33.25 -0.35
CA GLN A 38 12.01 33.52 -1.42
C GLN A 38 11.94 32.36 -2.44
N THR A 39 11.77 32.70 -3.73
CA THR A 39 11.93 31.71 -4.81
C THR A 39 13.40 31.35 -4.93
N THR A 40 13.75 30.10 -4.66
CA THR A 40 15.15 29.64 -4.62
C THR A 40 15.61 28.98 -5.92
N GLY A 41 14.69 28.72 -6.85
CA GLY A 41 15.03 28.12 -8.14
C GLY A 41 13.85 28.01 -9.09
N GLU A 42 14.14 27.46 -10.27
CA GLU A 42 13.23 27.27 -11.38
C GLU A 42 13.37 25.86 -11.95
N LEU A 43 12.25 25.22 -12.26
CA LEU A 43 12.17 23.93 -12.93
C LEU A 43 11.32 24.05 -14.20
N PHE A 44 11.76 23.38 -15.27
CA PHE A 44 10.95 23.28 -16.49
C PHE A 44 9.69 22.44 -16.28
N GLU A 45 9.80 21.36 -15.50
CA GLU A 45 8.70 20.44 -15.30
C GLU A 45 8.80 19.71 -13.97
N LEU A 46 7.65 19.54 -13.31
CA LEU A 46 7.52 18.82 -12.05
C LEU A 46 6.25 17.99 -12.07
N VAL A 47 6.35 16.71 -11.69
CA VAL A 47 5.21 15.89 -11.30
C VAL A 47 4.95 16.13 -9.82
N TYR A 48 3.69 16.33 -9.46
CA TYR A 48 3.28 16.48 -8.08
C TYR A 48 2.18 15.48 -7.72
N TYR A 49 2.30 14.88 -6.54
CA TYR A 49 1.31 14.00 -5.94
C TYR A 49 1.17 14.30 -4.44
N ILE A 50 0.05 13.87 -3.87
CA ILE A 50 -0.20 13.98 -2.42
C ILE A 50 -0.02 12.62 -1.76
N GLN A 51 0.81 12.56 -0.73
CA GLN A 51 0.89 11.43 0.19
C GLN A 51 0.23 11.83 1.51
N TYR A 52 -0.89 11.21 1.85
CA TYR A 52 -1.64 11.59 3.05
C TYR A 52 -1.01 11.06 4.33
N PHE A 53 -0.30 9.93 4.26
CA PHE A 53 0.29 9.31 5.43
C PHE A 53 1.78 9.00 5.22
N ASN A 54 2.59 9.36 6.20
CA ASN A 54 4.04 9.22 6.17
C ASN A 54 4.45 7.83 6.67
N MET A 55 4.03 6.78 5.97
CA MET A 55 4.37 5.40 6.33
C MET A 55 4.69 4.56 5.08
N TYR A 56 5.55 3.54 5.24
CA TYR A 56 6.06 2.74 4.12
C TYR A 56 4.97 2.24 3.15
N GLY A 57 3.85 1.76 3.68
CA GLY A 57 2.74 1.26 2.88
C GLY A 57 2.13 2.30 1.92
N HIS A 58 2.15 3.56 2.32
CA HIS A 58 1.66 4.67 1.49
C HIS A 58 2.65 5.08 0.42
N ASN A 59 3.92 4.68 0.51
CA ASN A 59 4.81 4.80 -0.64
C ASN A 59 4.37 3.87 -1.76
N ILE A 60 3.76 2.71 -1.45
CA ILE A 60 3.18 1.83 -2.47
C ILE A 60 1.80 2.36 -2.91
N HIS A 61 0.88 2.60 -1.96
CA HIS A 61 -0.51 2.95 -2.25
C HIS A 61 -0.71 4.35 -2.81
N ASP A 62 0.03 5.35 -2.31
CA ASP A 62 -0.14 6.72 -2.75
C ASP A 62 0.91 7.06 -3.82
N PHE A 63 2.20 6.91 -3.48
CA PHE A 63 3.27 7.32 -4.39
C PHE A 63 3.40 6.41 -5.63
N LEU A 64 3.72 5.12 -5.48
CA LEU A 64 3.95 4.26 -6.65
C LEU A 64 2.71 4.13 -7.52
N CYS A 65 1.51 4.07 -6.93
CA CYS A 65 0.26 4.08 -7.69
C CYS A 65 0.06 5.40 -8.46
N ALA A 66 0.36 6.56 -7.87
CA ALA A 66 0.34 7.83 -8.60
C ALA A 66 1.37 7.84 -9.75
N MET A 67 2.57 7.27 -9.54
CA MET A 67 3.61 7.21 -10.59
C MET A 67 3.17 6.36 -11.80
N MET A 68 2.22 5.44 -11.65
CA MET A 68 1.63 4.68 -12.76
C MET A 68 0.65 5.50 -13.61
N LEU A 69 0.32 6.72 -13.18
CA LEU A 69 -0.61 7.63 -13.84
C LEU A 69 0.11 8.80 -14.52
N VAL A 70 1.43 8.90 -14.35
CA VAL A 70 2.29 9.86 -15.04
C VAL A 70 2.19 9.65 -16.57
N PRO A 71 2.06 10.72 -17.37
CA PRO A 71 2.08 10.62 -18.83
C PRO A 71 3.30 9.86 -19.37
N GLN A 72 3.08 9.01 -20.38
CA GLN A 72 4.12 8.10 -20.87
C GLN A 72 5.32 8.80 -21.52
N ASP A 73 5.10 9.97 -22.12
CA ASP A 73 6.17 10.79 -22.66
C ASP A 73 7.14 11.23 -21.55
N LEU A 74 6.64 11.61 -20.36
CA LEU A 74 7.45 11.93 -19.19
C LEU A 74 8.21 10.71 -18.68
N VAL A 75 7.50 9.58 -18.54
CA VAL A 75 8.12 8.32 -18.08
C VAL A 75 9.28 7.92 -18.99
N SER A 76 9.13 8.07 -20.32
CA SER A 76 10.12 7.66 -21.30
C SER A 76 11.44 8.43 -21.21
N ARG A 77 11.38 9.74 -20.94
CA ARG A 77 12.56 10.63 -20.82
C ARG A 77 13.08 10.77 -19.38
N GLY A 78 12.29 10.32 -18.41
CA GLY A 78 12.52 10.57 -16.99
C GLY A 78 11.93 11.90 -16.54
N PHE A 79 11.56 11.98 -15.28
CA PHE A 79 10.84 13.13 -14.74
C PHE A 79 11.25 13.45 -13.30
N MET A 80 10.98 14.70 -12.91
CA MET A 80 11.17 15.18 -11.55
C MET A 80 9.86 15.07 -10.78
N VAL A 81 9.93 14.66 -9.51
CA VAL A 81 8.74 14.55 -8.64
C VAL A 81 9.05 15.05 -7.24
N ASN A 82 8.05 15.57 -6.53
CA ASN A 82 8.23 15.92 -5.12
C ASN A 82 8.66 14.69 -4.29
N SER A 83 9.64 14.86 -3.42
CA SER A 83 10.17 13.77 -2.60
C SER A 83 9.10 13.21 -1.66
N PRO A 84 9.01 11.87 -1.48
CA PRO A 84 8.21 11.31 -0.41
C PRO A 84 8.74 11.82 0.93
N PRO A 85 7.87 12.06 1.92
CA PRO A 85 8.25 12.60 3.22
C PRO A 85 9.06 11.61 4.08
N MET A 86 8.90 10.31 3.84
CA MET A 86 9.64 9.24 4.52
C MET A 86 9.99 8.11 3.56
N TYR A 87 11.00 7.30 3.92
CA TYR A 87 11.44 6.11 3.19
C TYR A 87 11.86 6.40 1.73
N ARG A 88 12.52 7.54 1.50
CA ARG A 88 12.96 7.98 0.16
C ARG A 88 13.89 6.96 -0.48
N GLU A 89 14.83 6.42 0.27
CA GLU A 89 15.89 5.53 -0.21
C GLU A 89 15.30 4.23 -0.79
N ILE A 90 14.53 3.51 0.01
CA ILE A 90 13.86 2.27 -0.45
C ILE A 90 12.86 2.56 -1.58
N THR A 91 12.22 3.73 -1.59
CA THR A 91 11.34 4.13 -2.70
C THR A 91 12.12 4.31 -4.00
N GLN A 92 13.30 4.94 -3.94
CA GLN A 92 14.20 5.05 -5.07
C GLN A 92 14.67 3.68 -5.56
N GLU A 93 15.02 2.76 -4.65
CA GLU A 93 15.39 1.39 -5.01
C GLU A 93 14.26 0.67 -5.75
N ILE A 94 13.01 0.80 -5.28
CA ILE A 94 11.84 0.22 -5.95
C ILE A 94 11.63 0.85 -7.33
N LEU A 95 11.75 2.18 -7.46
CA LEU A 95 11.64 2.85 -8.76
C LEU A 95 12.72 2.37 -9.75
N ASN A 96 13.97 2.26 -9.28
CA ASN A 96 15.08 1.75 -10.07
C ASN A 96 14.81 0.31 -10.53
N PHE A 97 14.33 -0.54 -9.62
CA PHE A 97 13.90 -1.91 -9.93
C PHE A 97 12.79 -1.96 -10.99
N LEU A 98 11.82 -1.06 -10.89
CA LEU A 98 10.74 -0.90 -11.87
C LEU A 98 11.19 -0.23 -13.18
N GLY A 99 12.43 0.25 -13.27
CA GLY A 99 13.02 0.90 -14.43
C GLY A 99 12.58 2.35 -14.63
N TYR A 100 12.10 3.01 -13.58
CA TYR A 100 11.71 4.42 -13.61
C TYR A 100 12.94 5.31 -13.43
N LYS A 101 13.05 6.34 -14.26
CA LYS A 101 14.08 7.39 -14.14
C LYS A 101 13.45 8.60 -13.45
N VAL A 102 13.52 8.60 -12.12
CA VAL A 102 12.89 9.62 -11.28
C VAL A 102 13.96 10.37 -10.49
N THR A 103 13.85 11.70 -10.51
CA THR A 103 14.64 12.59 -9.66
C THR A 103 13.73 13.22 -8.62
N PHE A 104 14.02 12.99 -7.34
CA PHE A 104 13.28 13.61 -6.25
C PHE A 104 13.69 15.08 -6.05
N VAL A 105 12.68 15.94 -5.94
CA VAL A 105 12.80 17.37 -5.67
C VAL A 105 12.35 17.65 -4.25
N ASP A 106 13.17 18.39 -3.49
CA ASP A 106 12.76 18.93 -2.21
C ASP A 106 11.98 20.23 -2.41
N LEU A 107 10.76 20.27 -1.88
CA LEU A 107 9.86 21.43 -1.92
C LEU A 107 9.84 22.17 -0.57
N SER A 108 10.90 22.06 0.23
CA SER A 108 11.09 22.83 1.46
C SER A 108 11.15 24.34 1.22
N GLN A 109 11.53 24.76 0.02
CA GLN A 109 11.56 26.15 -0.43
C GLN A 109 10.61 26.35 -1.62
N GLN A 110 10.24 27.61 -1.87
CA GLN A 110 9.44 27.95 -3.04
C GLN A 110 10.29 27.82 -4.32
N ILE A 111 9.72 27.15 -5.32
CA ILE A 111 10.31 27.04 -6.66
C ILE A 111 9.31 27.49 -7.70
N TYR A 112 9.80 28.07 -8.80
CA TYR A 112 8.99 28.36 -9.97
C TYR A 112 9.01 27.16 -10.92
N VAL A 113 7.85 26.79 -11.46
CA VAL A 113 7.69 25.60 -12.31
C VAL A 113 6.91 25.97 -13.57
N HIS A 114 7.53 25.81 -14.75
CA HIS A 114 6.87 26.10 -16.02
C HIS A 114 5.73 25.14 -16.34
N SER A 115 5.88 23.85 -16.02
CA SER A 115 4.87 22.81 -16.23
C SER A 115 4.72 21.93 -15.00
N LEU A 116 3.62 22.11 -14.25
CA LEU A 116 3.30 21.27 -13.10
C LEU A 116 2.24 20.24 -13.49
N TRP A 117 2.63 18.97 -13.47
CA TRP A 117 1.73 17.83 -13.67
C TRP A 117 1.21 17.35 -12.31
N LEU A 118 0.00 17.77 -11.95
CA LEU A 118 -0.68 17.34 -10.74
C LEU A 118 -1.39 16.02 -10.98
N ILE A 119 -0.99 14.98 -10.25
CA ILE A 119 -1.71 13.72 -10.17
C ILE A 119 -2.49 13.76 -8.85
N ASN A 120 -3.81 13.84 -8.92
CA ASN A 120 -4.65 13.97 -7.73
C ASN A 120 -5.88 13.06 -7.76
N SER A 121 -6.28 12.59 -6.58
CA SER A 121 -7.51 11.84 -6.38
C SER A 121 -8.56 12.72 -5.70
N LEU A 122 -9.85 12.49 -6.01
CA LEU A 122 -10.96 13.07 -5.22
C LEU A 122 -11.23 12.31 -3.93
N GLU A 123 -10.81 11.04 -3.88
CA GLU A 123 -10.77 10.30 -2.62
C GLU A 123 -9.56 10.77 -1.79
N TYR A 124 -9.65 10.57 -0.48
CA TYR A 124 -8.54 10.76 0.46
C TYR A 124 -7.37 9.79 0.17
N ALA A 125 -6.64 9.34 1.19
CA ALA A 125 -5.61 8.32 1.00
C ALA A 125 -6.12 7.10 0.22
N HIS A 126 -5.20 6.42 -0.47
CA HIS A 126 -5.49 5.23 -1.29
C HIS A 126 -6.30 5.48 -2.57
N GLY A 127 -6.74 6.71 -2.85
CA GLY A 127 -7.48 7.00 -4.08
C GLY A 127 -6.73 6.68 -5.37
N TYR A 128 -5.39 6.82 -5.38
CA TYR A 128 -4.54 6.46 -6.52
C TYR A 128 -4.53 4.96 -6.85
N THR A 129 -4.92 4.12 -5.90
CA THR A 129 -4.98 2.66 -6.13
C THR A 129 -6.02 2.31 -7.20
N ALA A 130 -7.04 3.15 -7.38
CA ALA A 130 -8.00 3.06 -8.46
C ALA A 130 -7.28 3.21 -9.81
N GLY A 131 -6.99 2.08 -10.44
CA GLY A 131 -6.22 1.97 -11.68
C GLY A 131 -4.70 2.00 -11.49
N GLY A 132 -4.17 2.67 -10.47
CA GLY A 132 -2.73 2.70 -10.19
C GLY A 132 -2.17 1.33 -9.81
N LEU A 133 -2.89 0.58 -8.96
CA LEU A 133 -2.44 -0.72 -8.48
C LEU A 133 -2.42 -1.78 -9.61
N ASP A 134 -3.43 -1.78 -10.48
CA ASP A 134 -3.47 -2.66 -11.65
C ASP A 134 -2.32 -2.41 -12.63
N ARG A 135 -2.01 -1.13 -12.88
CA ARG A 135 -0.89 -0.73 -13.74
C ARG A 135 0.45 -1.11 -13.13
N LEU A 136 0.63 -0.85 -11.83
CA LEU A 136 1.82 -1.25 -11.08
C LEU A 136 2.00 -2.77 -11.17
N ARG A 137 0.92 -3.51 -10.99
CA ARG A 137 0.93 -4.96 -11.05
C ARG A 137 1.29 -5.50 -12.44
N LYS A 138 0.79 -4.88 -13.50
CA LYS A 138 1.19 -5.21 -14.89
C LYS A 138 2.68 -4.97 -15.10
N LEU A 139 3.22 -3.84 -14.63
CA LEU A 139 4.65 -3.54 -14.72
C LEU A 139 5.50 -4.54 -13.93
N ILE A 140 5.10 -4.88 -12.69
CA ILE A 140 5.81 -5.88 -11.89
C ILE A 140 5.88 -7.22 -12.64
N LYS A 141 4.81 -7.64 -13.31
CA LYS A 141 4.81 -8.87 -14.13
C LYS A 141 5.77 -8.84 -15.33
N THR A 142 6.12 -7.67 -15.85
CA THR A 142 7.14 -7.57 -16.92
C THR A 142 8.56 -7.57 -16.38
N LYS A 143 8.76 -7.09 -15.14
CA LYS A 143 10.07 -7.04 -14.48
C LYS A 143 10.42 -8.32 -13.74
N VAL A 144 9.41 -9.01 -13.23
CA VAL A 144 9.56 -10.17 -12.37
C VAL A 144 9.09 -11.41 -13.11
N ASN A 145 9.96 -12.41 -13.20
CA ASN A 145 9.58 -13.70 -13.76
C ASN A 145 8.77 -14.52 -12.75
N PHE A 146 7.44 -14.36 -12.79
CA PHE A 146 6.50 -15.15 -11.99
C PHE A 146 6.48 -16.65 -12.32
N ASN A 147 7.12 -17.11 -13.41
CA ASN A 147 7.26 -18.55 -13.65
C ASN A 147 8.48 -19.15 -12.94
N LYS A 148 9.43 -18.30 -12.51
CA LYS A 148 10.71 -18.73 -11.92
C LYS A 148 10.56 -19.16 -10.46
N ILE A 149 9.77 -18.42 -9.68
CA ILE A 149 9.51 -18.72 -8.27
C ILE A 149 8.05 -19.14 -8.19
N LYS A 150 7.79 -20.38 -7.74
CA LYS A 150 6.43 -20.83 -7.49
C LYS A 150 6.04 -20.46 -6.05
N PRO A 151 4.78 -20.07 -5.80
CA PRO A 151 4.30 -19.81 -4.45
C PRO A 151 4.09 -21.14 -3.73
N THR A 152 5.00 -21.51 -2.83
CA THR A 152 4.97 -22.81 -2.11
C THR A 152 5.05 -22.66 -0.60
N ARG A 153 5.35 -21.46 -0.08
CA ARG A 153 5.61 -21.25 1.35
C ARG A 153 4.34 -20.86 2.10
N PHE A 154 4.18 -21.44 3.28
CA PHE A 154 3.12 -21.12 4.23
C PHE A 154 3.77 -20.40 5.41
N VAL A 155 3.52 -19.10 5.54
CA VAL A 155 4.33 -18.24 6.41
C VAL A 155 3.46 -17.55 7.45
N ILE A 156 3.94 -17.52 8.68
CA ILE A 156 3.48 -16.64 9.76
C ILE A 156 4.50 -15.52 9.89
N ASN A 157 4.07 -14.28 9.69
CA ASN A 157 4.96 -13.11 9.74
C ASN A 157 4.43 -12.14 10.80
N ASP A 158 5.18 -11.96 11.88
CA ASP A 158 4.87 -10.94 12.88
C ASP A 158 5.51 -9.59 12.48
N ARG A 159 5.02 -8.51 13.05
CA ARG A 159 5.69 -7.21 12.95
C ARG A 159 6.87 -7.16 13.94
N PRO A 160 7.83 -6.24 13.78
CA PRO A 160 8.85 -6.02 14.79
C PRO A 160 8.20 -5.63 16.12
N LYS A 161 8.71 -6.15 17.25
CA LYS A 161 8.16 -5.81 18.57
C LYS A 161 8.24 -4.29 18.80
N GLY A 162 7.17 -3.70 19.33
CA GLY A 162 7.05 -2.25 19.55
C GLY A 162 6.58 -1.45 18.34
N SER A 163 6.38 -2.06 17.17
CA SER A 163 5.82 -1.38 15.99
C SER A 163 4.27 -1.32 15.97
N GLY A 164 3.65 -1.90 17.01
CA GLY A 164 2.20 -1.99 17.18
C GLY A 164 1.57 -3.03 16.25
N ARG A 165 0.45 -3.62 16.69
CA ARG A 165 -0.24 -4.73 15.99
C ARG A 165 0.70 -5.93 15.83
N ASN A 166 1.20 -6.43 16.94
CA ASN A 166 2.01 -7.64 16.98
C ASN A 166 1.17 -8.82 17.47
N PHE A 167 1.59 -10.03 17.13
CA PHE A 167 1.13 -11.20 17.87
C PHE A 167 1.67 -11.16 19.30
N ASP A 168 0.83 -11.53 20.26
CA ASP A 168 1.23 -11.67 21.66
C ASP A 168 2.23 -12.80 21.87
N ASP A 169 1.93 -13.94 21.27
CA ASP A 169 2.81 -15.10 21.25
C ASP A 169 2.78 -15.76 19.86
N VAL A 170 3.77 -15.39 19.03
CA VAL A 170 3.90 -15.93 17.67
C VAL A 170 4.21 -17.43 17.67
N ASN A 171 4.88 -17.95 18.70
CA ASN A 171 5.21 -19.38 18.79
C ASN A 171 3.95 -20.19 19.10
N LYS A 172 3.14 -19.72 20.05
CA LYS A 172 1.84 -20.33 20.35
C LYS A 172 0.91 -20.31 19.14
N LEU A 173 0.87 -19.19 18.41
CA LEU A 173 0.10 -19.11 17.17
C LEU A 173 0.64 -20.07 16.11
N TYR A 174 1.97 -20.17 15.97
CA TYR A 174 2.62 -21.12 15.07
C TYR A 174 2.27 -22.57 15.40
N GLU A 175 2.35 -22.99 16.65
CA GLU A 175 1.99 -24.35 17.07
C GLU A 175 0.52 -24.66 16.76
N ALA A 176 -0.37 -23.73 17.08
CA ALA A 176 -1.81 -23.89 16.85
C ALA A 176 -2.17 -23.94 15.36
N ILE A 177 -1.58 -23.08 14.54
CA ILE A 177 -1.80 -23.10 13.08
C ILE A 177 -1.19 -24.35 12.46
N SER A 178 0.03 -24.72 12.87
CA SER A 178 0.72 -25.90 12.34
C SER A 178 -0.01 -27.20 12.63
N SER A 179 -0.62 -27.33 13.81
CA SER A 179 -1.38 -28.52 14.20
C SER A 179 -2.85 -28.48 13.76
N GLY A 180 -3.44 -27.28 13.68
CA GLY A 180 -4.86 -27.08 13.40
C GLY A 180 -5.21 -26.88 11.93
N THR A 181 -4.22 -26.80 11.04
CA THR A 181 -4.43 -26.64 9.60
C THR A 181 -3.82 -27.78 8.77
N LYS A 182 -4.50 -28.12 7.67
CA LYS A 182 -4.04 -29.07 6.65
C LYS A 182 -3.58 -28.27 5.44
N ILE A 183 -2.27 -28.30 5.20
CA ILE A 183 -1.61 -27.66 4.06
C ILE A 183 -1.14 -28.73 3.06
N ASP A 184 -0.50 -28.29 1.97
CA ASP A 184 -0.01 -29.19 0.93
C ASP A 184 0.96 -30.25 1.47
N GLU A 185 0.91 -31.45 0.87
CA GLU A 185 1.81 -32.55 1.23
C GLU A 185 3.29 -32.14 1.11
N GLY A 186 4.08 -32.43 2.15
CA GLY A 186 5.49 -32.09 2.22
C GLY A 186 5.81 -30.62 2.54
N CYS A 187 4.80 -29.76 2.67
CA CYS A 187 4.98 -28.38 3.14
C CYS A 187 4.89 -28.28 4.66
N LYS A 188 5.43 -27.18 5.21
CA LYS A 188 5.33 -26.81 6.62
C LYS A 188 5.08 -25.32 6.75
N TRP A 189 4.45 -24.93 7.86
CA TRP A 189 4.45 -23.54 8.28
C TRP A 189 5.85 -23.14 8.73
N GLU A 190 6.15 -21.85 8.61
CA GLU A 190 7.37 -21.25 9.13
C GLU A 190 7.09 -19.85 9.66
N ILE A 191 7.90 -19.41 10.61
CA ILE A 191 7.89 -18.03 11.10
C ILE A 191 8.92 -17.23 10.31
N ALA A 192 8.51 -16.08 9.80
CA ALA A 192 9.41 -15.09 9.20
C ALA A 192 9.48 -13.83 10.07
N ASP A 193 10.68 -13.25 10.19
CA ASP A 193 10.98 -12.15 11.12
C ASP A 193 11.78 -10.99 10.49
N SER A 194 12.27 -11.13 9.26
CA SER A 194 13.49 -10.41 8.81
C SER A 194 13.35 -9.50 7.58
N GLN A 195 12.15 -9.04 7.22
CA GLN A 195 11.94 -8.46 5.89
C GLN A 195 11.82 -6.93 5.81
N PHE A 196 11.84 -6.21 6.94
CA PHE A 196 11.59 -4.76 6.95
C PHE A 196 12.80 -3.90 6.52
N SER A 197 14.00 -4.47 6.46
CA SER A 197 15.25 -3.77 6.08
C SER A 197 16.05 -4.51 5.01
N SER A 198 15.39 -5.38 4.24
CA SER A 198 16.01 -6.16 3.18
C SER A 198 16.07 -5.38 1.86
N SER A 199 17.01 -5.73 0.98
CA SER A 199 17.04 -5.20 -0.38
C SER A 199 15.75 -5.52 -1.15
N VAL A 200 15.40 -4.70 -2.14
CA VAL A 200 14.21 -4.91 -2.98
C VAL A 200 14.18 -6.32 -3.59
N GLU A 201 15.32 -6.85 -4.02
CA GLU A 201 15.40 -8.19 -4.59
C GLU A 201 15.02 -9.29 -3.60
N THR A 202 15.45 -9.15 -2.34
CA THR A 202 15.11 -10.08 -1.26
C THR A 202 13.63 -9.99 -0.93
N ILE A 203 13.07 -8.77 -0.86
CA ILE A 203 11.64 -8.53 -0.68
C ILE A 203 10.86 -9.23 -1.81
N VAL A 204 11.21 -8.97 -3.07
CA VAL A 204 10.54 -9.58 -4.24
C VAL A 204 10.55 -11.11 -4.14
N LYS A 205 11.71 -11.73 -3.92
CA LYS A 205 11.84 -13.20 -3.82
C LYS A 205 11.00 -13.76 -2.68
N PHE A 206 11.04 -13.12 -1.51
CA PHE A 206 10.26 -13.53 -0.35
C PHE A 206 8.77 -13.51 -0.69
N TRP A 207 8.24 -12.37 -1.12
CA TRP A 207 6.81 -12.22 -1.39
C TRP A 207 6.35 -13.07 -2.58
N GLN A 208 7.15 -13.28 -3.62
CA GLN A 208 6.81 -14.23 -4.70
C GLN A 208 6.66 -15.67 -4.22
N SER A 209 7.44 -16.09 -3.24
CA SER A 209 7.45 -17.48 -2.76
C SER A 209 6.27 -17.84 -1.84
N LEU A 210 5.49 -16.85 -1.41
CA LEU A 210 4.37 -17.05 -0.48
C LEU A 210 3.14 -17.62 -1.19
N LYS A 211 2.64 -18.74 -0.66
CA LYS A 211 1.35 -19.34 -1.03
C LYS A 211 0.23 -18.88 -0.09
N VAL A 212 0.48 -18.94 1.22
CA VAL A 212 -0.41 -18.42 2.26
C VAL A 212 0.39 -17.65 3.30
N LEU A 213 -0.12 -16.48 3.68
CA LEU A 213 0.46 -15.62 4.72
C LEU A 213 -0.50 -15.45 5.89
N VAL A 214 -0.01 -15.61 7.11
CA VAL A 214 -0.69 -15.22 8.34
C VAL A 214 0.08 -14.07 8.95
N ALA A 215 -0.54 -12.91 9.13
CA ALA A 215 0.16 -11.72 9.59
C ALA A 215 -0.78 -10.70 10.26
N PRO A 216 -0.26 -9.78 11.07
CA PRO A 216 -1.00 -8.59 11.44
C PRO A 216 -1.30 -7.70 10.22
N CYS A 217 -2.45 -7.03 10.22
CA CYS A 217 -2.76 -6.06 9.18
C CYS A 217 -1.85 -4.83 9.22
N GLY A 218 -1.84 -4.08 8.12
CA GLY A 218 -1.22 -2.78 8.00
C GLY A 218 -0.19 -2.68 6.89
N SER A 219 0.72 -1.71 7.05
CA SER A 219 1.60 -1.25 5.97
C SER A 219 2.61 -2.28 5.44
N GLY A 220 2.89 -3.35 6.18
CA GLY A 220 3.79 -4.41 5.72
C GLY A 220 3.16 -5.26 4.60
N ILE A 221 1.83 -5.35 4.57
CA ILE A 221 1.08 -6.19 3.63
C ILE A 221 1.15 -5.64 2.19
N TYR A 222 1.45 -4.36 1.99
CA TYR A 222 1.55 -3.76 0.65
C TYR A 222 2.68 -4.33 -0.21
N ASN A 223 3.69 -4.96 0.39
CA ASN A 223 4.70 -5.70 -0.38
C ASN A 223 4.11 -6.91 -1.14
N SER A 224 2.88 -7.31 -0.84
CA SER A 224 2.15 -8.32 -1.61
C SER A 224 1.88 -7.93 -3.06
N ILE A 225 2.18 -6.69 -3.49
CA ILE A 225 2.29 -6.36 -4.93
C ILE A 225 3.24 -7.29 -5.69
N PHE A 226 4.13 -8.02 -5.01
CA PHE A 226 5.01 -9.03 -5.58
C PHE A 226 4.52 -10.48 -5.43
N MET A 227 3.47 -10.77 -4.63
CA MET A 227 2.90 -12.12 -4.48
C MET A 227 2.26 -12.62 -5.77
N HIS A 228 1.97 -13.91 -5.90
CA HIS A 228 1.21 -14.44 -7.04
C HIS A 228 -0.30 -14.24 -6.86
N GLU A 229 -1.04 -14.04 -7.96
CA GLU A 229 -2.51 -14.04 -7.91
C GLU A 229 -3.03 -15.37 -7.35
N LYS A 230 -4.21 -15.34 -6.71
CA LYS A 230 -4.86 -16.49 -6.08
C LYS A 230 -4.06 -17.15 -4.94
N CYS A 231 -3.07 -16.44 -4.39
CA CYS A 231 -2.50 -16.77 -3.08
C CYS A 231 -3.38 -16.20 -1.96
N GLY A 232 -3.12 -16.64 -0.73
CA GLY A 232 -4.00 -16.39 0.41
C GLY A 232 -3.35 -15.58 1.52
N MET A 233 -4.19 -14.87 2.27
CA MET A 233 -3.82 -14.21 3.52
C MET A 233 -4.89 -14.41 4.59
N CYS A 234 -4.46 -14.71 5.82
CA CYS A 234 -5.30 -14.58 7.01
C CYS A 234 -4.70 -13.48 7.89
N LEU A 235 -5.39 -12.34 7.98
CA LEU A 235 -4.86 -11.16 8.65
C LEU A 235 -5.50 -10.95 10.03
N MET A 236 -4.67 -10.64 11.03
CA MET A 236 -5.16 -10.16 12.33
C MET A 236 -5.53 -8.69 12.19
N PHE A 237 -6.84 -8.42 12.20
CA PHE A 237 -7.42 -7.08 12.22
C PHE A 237 -7.56 -6.60 13.66
N THR A 238 -7.52 -5.28 13.84
CA THR A 238 -7.67 -4.63 15.14
C THR A 238 -9.15 -4.44 15.47
N THR A 239 -9.49 -3.52 16.37
CA THR A 239 -10.86 -3.00 16.56
C THR A 239 -11.49 -2.41 15.30
N GLN A 240 -10.71 -2.27 14.22
CA GLN A 240 -11.11 -1.66 12.96
C GLN A 240 -10.76 -2.64 11.85
N VAL A 241 -11.65 -2.73 10.87
CA VAL A 241 -11.39 -3.40 9.60
C VAL A 241 -10.32 -2.61 8.85
N ASP A 242 -9.25 -3.27 8.40
CA ASP A 242 -8.22 -2.64 7.59
C ASP A 242 -8.68 -2.61 6.13
N GLU A 243 -9.57 -1.67 5.82
CA GLU A 243 -10.14 -1.47 4.47
C GLU A 243 -9.05 -1.30 3.39
N PRO A 244 -7.92 -0.60 3.65
CA PRO A 244 -6.85 -0.53 2.66
C PRO A 244 -6.22 -1.89 2.32
N ASN A 245 -6.03 -2.78 3.31
CA ASN A 245 -5.57 -4.14 3.06
C ASN A 245 -6.63 -4.99 2.32
N LEU A 246 -7.93 -4.80 2.61
CA LEU A 246 -9.03 -5.42 1.86
C LEU A 246 -9.00 -4.97 0.39
N GLN A 247 -8.90 -3.66 0.15
CA GLN A 247 -8.83 -3.07 -1.18
C GLN A 247 -7.63 -3.60 -1.96
N LEU A 248 -6.45 -3.64 -1.34
CA LEU A 248 -5.24 -4.21 -1.94
C LEU A 248 -5.47 -5.66 -2.41
N CYS A 249 -6.01 -6.51 -1.53
CA CYS A 249 -6.22 -7.93 -1.84
C CYS A 249 -7.29 -8.15 -2.91
N ALA A 250 -8.36 -7.34 -2.91
CA ALA A 250 -9.40 -7.38 -3.93
C ALA A 250 -8.83 -7.05 -5.32
N ASN A 251 -8.03 -5.98 -5.43
CA ASN A 251 -7.42 -5.57 -6.69
C ASN A 251 -6.36 -6.59 -7.17
N LEU A 252 -5.58 -7.16 -6.25
CA LEU A 252 -4.53 -8.12 -6.59
C LEU A 252 -5.02 -9.58 -6.68
N ARG A 253 -6.32 -9.82 -6.49
CA ARG A 253 -6.99 -11.12 -6.60
C ARG A 253 -6.43 -12.15 -5.62
N PHE A 254 -6.28 -11.75 -4.36
CA PHE A 254 -5.90 -12.64 -3.27
C PHE A 254 -7.13 -13.14 -2.51
N PHE A 255 -7.04 -14.34 -1.95
CA PHE A 255 -8.00 -14.81 -0.96
C PHE A 255 -7.64 -14.20 0.39
N LEU A 256 -8.52 -13.41 0.98
CA LEU A 256 -8.27 -12.74 2.25
C LEU A 256 -9.41 -13.02 3.23
N ILE A 257 -9.06 -13.43 4.44
CA ILE A 257 -9.93 -13.31 5.62
C ILE A 257 -9.22 -12.44 6.65
N GLY A 258 -9.91 -11.40 7.14
CA GLY A 258 -9.48 -10.60 8.28
C GLY A 258 -10.18 -11.08 9.55
N VAL A 259 -9.43 -11.42 10.59
CA VAL A 259 -9.96 -11.80 11.91
C VAL A 259 -9.90 -10.60 12.83
N ILE A 260 -11.05 -10.05 13.19
CA ILE A 260 -11.17 -8.87 14.05
C ILE A 260 -10.83 -9.25 15.49
N HIS A 261 -9.92 -8.51 16.12
CA HIS A 261 -9.57 -8.64 17.52
C HIS A 261 -10.05 -7.39 18.28
N PRO A 262 -11.26 -7.42 18.87
CA PRO A 262 -11.91 -6.22 19.42
C PRO A 262 -11.18 -5.61 20.63
N LYS A 263 -10.21 -6.32 21.20
CA LYS A 263 -9.39 -5.81 22.31
C LYS A 263 -8.07 -5.21 21.85
N THR A 264 -7.77 -5.27 20.55
CA THR A 264 -6.54 -4.78 19.95
C THR A 264 -6.80 -3.43 19.30
N PRO A 265 -6.41 -2.28 19.86
CA PRO A 265 -6.55 -0.99 19.21
C PRO A 265 -5.72 -0.90 17.93
N HIS A 266 -6.18 -0.05 17.01
CA HIS A 266 -5.48 0.18 15.74
C HIS A 266 -4.09 0.82 15.92
N LYS A 267 -3.95 1.68 16.93
CA LYS A 267 -2.70 2.32 17.34
C LYS A 267 -2.46 2.05 18.82
N GLY A 268 -1.28 1.56 19.14
CA GLY A 268 -0.86 1.29 20.52
C GLY A 268 0.48 0.57 20.53
N PRO A 269 1.35 0.85 21.51
CA PRO A 269 2.60 0.13 21.68
C PRO A 269 2.39 -1.25 22.32
N ASP A 270 1.24 -1.44 22.97
CA ASP A 270 0.96 -2.63 23.74
C ASP A 270 0.68 -3.85 22.86
N VAL A 271 0.87 -5.00 23.49
CA VAL A 271 0.62 -6.32 22.93
C VAL A 271 -0.75 -6.78 23.41
N TYR A 272 -1.58 -7.26 22.49
CA TYR A 272 -2.96 -7.64 22.78
C TYR A 272 -3.20 -9.11 22.44
N PRO A 273 -4.05 -9.81 23.21
CA PRO A 273 -4.29 -11.24 23.00
C PRO A 273 -4.83 -11.56 21.60
N VAL A 274 -4.26 -12.59 20.98
CA VAL A 274 -4.73 -13.15 19.70
C VAL A 274 -5.82 -14.19 19.96
N ASP A 275 -6.91 -14.13 19.20
CA ASP A 275 -7.92 -15.19 19.15
C ASP A 275 -7.37 -16.34 18.29
N VAL A 276 -6.52 -17.16 18.91
CA VAL A 276 -5.85 -18.28 18.26
C VAL A 276 -6.86 -19.26 17.62
N PRO A 277 -7.95 -19.69 18.29
CA PRO A 277 -8.96 -20.55 17.66
C PRO A 277 -9.56 -19.95 16.37
N ALA A 278 -9.90 -18.65 16.38
CA ALA A 278 -10.42 -17.99 15.18
C ALA A 278 -9.35 -17.92 14.08
N MET A 279 -8.11 -17.55 14.42
CA MET A 279 -7.00 -17.50 13.46
C MET A 279 -6.76 -18.87 12.81
N VAL A 280 -6.80 -19.98 13.55
CA VAL A 280 -6.68 -21.34 13.01
C VAL A 280 -7.85 -21.65 12.06
N LYS A 281 -9.10 -21.46 12.52
CA LYS A 281 -10.32 -21.72 11.72
C LYS A 281 -10.27 -20.99 10.37
N TYR A 282 -9.96 -19.70 10.38
CA TYR A 282 -9.99 -18.88 9.18
C TYR A 282 -8.73 -19.03 8.31
N THR A 283 -7.58 -19.36 8.91
CA THR A 283 -6.40 -19.76 8.12
C THR A 283 -6.68 -21.02 7.31
N GLN A 284 -7.33 -22.04 7.89
CA GLN A 284 -7.69 -23.24 7.14
C GLN A 284 -8.58 -22.89 5.92
N ARG A 285 -9.57 -22.03 6.10
CA ARG A 285 -10.47 -21.63 4.99
C ARG A 285 -9.73 -20.90 3.87
N VAL A 286 -8.74 -20.07 4.22
CA VAL A 286 -7.87 -19.43 3.22
C VAL A 286 -7.04 -20.48 2.49
N VAL A 287 -6.46 -21.46 3.19
CA VAL A 287 -5.72 -22.58 2.58
C VAL A 287 -6.62 -23.36 1.61
N ASP A 288 -7.83 -23.71 2.04
CA ASP A 288 -8.81 -24.43 1.21
C ASP A 288 -9.15 -23.63 -0.06
N ALA A 289 -9.37 -22.32 0.06
CA ALA A 289 -9.69 -21.47 -1.06
C ALA A 289 -8.53 -21.31 -2.06
N VAL A 290 -7.29 -21.21 -1.55
CA VAL A 290 -6.08 -21.18 -2.39
C VAL A 290 -5.94 -22.49 -3.16
N ASN A 291 -6.15 -23.62 -2.49
CA ASN A 291 -6.04 -24.95 -3.10
C ASN A 291 -7.14 -25.22 -4.12
N ALA A 292 -8.38 -24.81 -3.83
CA ALA A 292 -9.51 -24.90 -4.77
C ALA A 292 -9.48 -23.83 -5.86
N ARG A 293 -8.70 -22.75 -5.69
CA ARG A 293 -8.68 -21.54 -6.53
C ARG A 293 -10.01 -20.79 -6.60
N HIS A 294 -10.89 -21.01 -5.62
CA HIS A 294 -12.13 -20.27 -5.36
C HIS A 294 -12.55 -20.48 -3.89
N TRP A 295 -13.40 -19.63 -3.34
CA TRP A 295 -13.97 -19.87 -2.00
C TRP A 295 -14.83 -21.14 -2.00
N THR A 296 -14.58 -22.04 -1.05
CA THR A 296 -15.33 -23.29 -0.90
C THR A 296 -16.59 -23.11 -0.05
N THR A 297 -16.52 -22.24 0.96
CA THR A 297 -17.65 -21.78 1.79
C THR A 297 -17.34 -20.41 2.40
N MET A 298 -18.38 -19.60 2.57
CA MET A 298 -18.32 -18.30 3.27
C MET A 298 -19.25 -18.26 4.50
N GLU A 299 -19.78 -19.40 4.92
CA GLU A 299 -20.62 -19.52 6.11
C GLU A 299 -19.89 -18.97 7.36
N ASP A 300 -20.57 -18.25 8.24
CA ASP A 300 -20.01 -17.52 9.40
C ASP A 300 -19.01 -16.39 9.09
N VAL A 301 -18.64 -16.14 7.82
CA VAL A 301 -17.82 -14.98 7.47
C VAL A 301 -18.76 -13.80 7.27
N VAL A 302 -18.73 -12.84 8.19
CA VAL A 302 -19.51 -11.61 8.05
C VAL A 302 -18.82 -10.70 7.04
N VAL A 303 -19.49 -10.46 5.92
CA VAL A 303 -19.07 -9.47 4.94
C VAL A 303 -19.61 -8.11 5.40
N HIS A 304 -18.86 -7.42 6.25
CA HIS A 304 -19.15 -6.02 6.56
C HIS A 304 -18.63 -5.14 5.43
N PHE A 305 -19.46 -4.90 4.43
CA PHE A 305 -19.42 -3.63 3.72
C PHE A 305 -20.57 -2.83 4.31
N HIS A 306 -20.29 -1.67 4.91
CA HIS A 306 -21.35 -0.68 5.03
C HIS A 306 -21.87 -0.48 3.60
N GLU A 307 -23.16 -0.76 3.35
CA GLU A 307 -23.76 -0.25 2.14
C GLU A 307 -23.45 1.25 2.13
N PRO A 308 -22.78 1.78 1.09
CA PRO A 308 -22.62 3.20 0.99
C PRO A 308 -24.02 3.79 1.01
N SER A 309 -24.37 4.49 2.07
CA SER A 309 -25.53 5.35 2.07
C SER A 309 -25.19 6.49 1.13
N TYR A 310 -25.36 6.27 -0.17
CA TYR A 310 -25.37 7.36 -1.12
C TYR A 310 -26.51 8.28 -0.66
N LEU A 311 -26.14 9.47 -0.18
CA LEU A 311 -27.10 10.55 -0.01
C LEU A 311 -27.81 10.69 -1.35
N ASN A 312 -29.08 10.27 -1.40
CA ASN A 312 -30.05 10.45 -2.48
C ASN A 312 -29.47 11.21 -3.69
N SER A 313 -28.72 10.51 -4.54
CA SER A 313 -28.39 11.06 -5.85
C SER A 313 -29.66 10.84 -6.67
N PRO A 314 -30.33 11.91 -7.15
CA PRO A 314 -31.53 11.73 -7.94
C PRO A 314 -31.20 10.81 -9.14
N PRO A 315 -32.05 9.82 -9.44
CA PRO A 315 -31.86 9.03 -10.63
C PRO A 315 -32.03 9.97 -11.81
N HIS A 316 -31.05 9.97 -12.71
CA HIS A 316 -31.01 10.72 -13.97
C HIS A 316 -30.54 12.17 -13.86
N GLU A 317 -29.26 12.38 -14.19
CA GLU A 317 -28.80 13.41 -15.14
C GLU A 317 -27.32 13.12 -15.50
N PHE A 318 -27.15 12.30 -16.54
CA PHE A 318 -25.97 12.26 -17.39
C PHE A 318 -26.44 12.40 -18.84
#